data_AF-A0A2X2DGU2-F1
#
_entry.id   AF-A0A2X2DGU2-F1
#
_cell.length_a   1.000
_cell.length_b   1.000
_cell.length_c   1.000
_cell.angle_alpha   90.00
_cell.angle_beta   90.00
_cell.angle_gamma   90.00
#
_symmetry.space_group_name_H-M   'P 1'
#
loop_
_entity.id
_entity.type
_entity.pdbx_description
1 polymer ?
#
loop_
_entity_poly.entity_id
_entity_poly.type
_entity_poly.pdbx_seq_one_letter_code
_entity_poly.pdbx_strand_id
1 'polypeptide(L)' 'MNHSLLVTKRDGHKERIDLDKIHRVITWAAEGLENVSVFSS' A
#
# COMPACT_ATOMS: atom_id res chain seq x y z
N MET A 1 7.25 -14.50 11.40
CA MET A 1 7.04 -15.09 10.05
C MET A 1 6.90 -13.96 9.06
N ASN A 2 7.87 -13.78 8.16
CA ASN A 2 7.85 -12.70 7.18
C ASN A 2 7.61 -13.32 5.79
N HIS A 3 6.35 -13.65 5.49
CA HIS A 3 6.00 -14.18 4.17
C HIS A 3 6.12 -13.02 3.18
N SER A 4 7.15 -13.07 2.34
CA SER A 4 7.30 -12.11 1.24
C SER A 4 6.14 -12.32 0.26
N LEU A 5 5.14 -11.44 0.30
CA LEU A 5 4.05 -11.41 -0.67
C LEU A 5 4.57 -10.89 -2.00
N LEU A 6 4.23 -11.59 -3.08
CA LEU A 6 4.57 -11.19 -4.45
C LEU A 6 3.30 -10.72 -5.17
N VAL A 7 3.43 -9.65 -5.96
CA VAL A 7 2.37 -9.12 -6.82
C VAL A 7 2.76 -9.28 -8.29
N THR A 8 1.80 -9.62 -9.14
CA THR A 8 1.99 -9.65 -10.59
C THR A 8 1.61 -8.30 -11.17
N LYS A 9 2.53 -7.71 -11.92
CA LYS A 9 2.36 -6.41 -12.59
C LYS A 9 1.66 -6.58 -13.93
N ARG A 10 1.24 -5.46 -14.53
CA ARG A 10 0.49 -5.46 -15.80
C ARG A 10 1.30 -6.07 -16.96
N ASP A 11 2.62 -5.94 -16.91
CA ASP A 11 3.58 -6.53 -17.85
C ASP A 11 3.87 -8.02 -17.57
N GLY A 12 3.26 -8.62 -16.54
CA GLY A 12 3.43 -10.02 -16.15
C GLY A 12 4.61 -10.28 -15.21
N HIS A 13 5.45 -9.29 -14.92
CA HIS A 13 6.55 -9.41 -13.95
C HIS A 13 6.02 -9.58 -12.52
N LYS A 14 6.78 -10.29 -11.67
CA LYS A 14 6.48 -10.44 -10.24
C LYS A 14 7.47 -9.66 -9.39
N GLU A 15 6.96 -8.83 -8.50
CA GLU A 15 7.77 -8.10 -7.51
C GLU A 15 7.23 -8.29 -6.09
N ARG A 16 8.05 -7.95 -5.09
CA ARG A 16 7.58 -7.87 -3.71
C ARG A 16 6.52 -6.79 -3.57
N ILE A 17 5.50 -7.06 -2.77
CA ILE A 17 4.52 -6.03 -2.43
C ILE A 17 5.22 -4.86 -1.74
N ASP A 18 4.86 -3.65 -2.15
CA ASP A 18 5.38 -2.40 -1.59
C ASP A 18 4.31 -1.81 -0.66
N LEU A 19 4.46 -2.09 0.64
CA LEU A 19 3.52 -1.64 1.66
C LEU A 19 3.58 -0.12 1.86
N ASP A 20 4.76 0.50 1.72
CA ASP A 20 4.96 1.94 1.86
C ASP A 20 4.23 2.70 0.74
N LYS A 21 4.31 2.18 -0.49
CA LYS A 21 3.57 2.74 -1.63
C LYS A 21 2.07 2.67 -1.41
N ILE A 22 1.55 1.53 -0.95
CA ILE A 22 0.11 1.37 -0.69
C ILE A 22 -0.33 2.36 0.39
N HIS A 23 0.43 2.46 1.48
CA HIS A 23 0.16 3.36 2.58
C HIS A 23 0.10 4.81 2.12
N ARG A 24 1.10 5.29 1.38
CA ARG A 24 1.13 6.66 0.84
C ARG A 24 -0.11 6.99 0.00
N VAL A 25 -0.55 6.05 -0.84
CA VAL A 25 -1.76 6.25 -1.66
C VAL A 25 -3.01 6.32 -0.80
N ILE A 26 -3.12 5.48 0.22
CA ILE A 26 -4.26 5.51 1.16
C ILE A 26 -4.26 6.80 1.98
N THR A 27 -3.10 7.26 2.46
CA THR A 27 -2.96 8.55 3.17
C THR A 27 -3.44 9.70 2.30
N TRP A 28 -2.99 9.76 1.04
CA TRP A 28 -3.45 10.78 0.10
C TRP A 28 -4.96 10.71 -0.15
N ALA A 29 -5.51 9.51 -0.31
CA ALA A 29 -6.95 9.33 -0.50
C ALA A 29 -7.78 9.71 0.74
N ALA A 30 -7.19 9.67 1.93
CA ALA A 30 -7.83 10.04 3.19
C ALA A 30 -7.73 11.54 3.52
N GLU A 31 -6.94 12.31 2.77
CA GLU A 31 -6.81 13.75 2.99
C GLU A 31 -8.17 14.45 2.85
N GLY A 32 -8.57 15.20 3.89
CA GLY A 32 -9.82 15.94 3.93
C GLY A 32 -11.08 15.11 4.24
N LEU A 33 -10.94 13.81 4.52
CA LEU A 33 -12.04 12.98 5.00
C LEU A 33 -12.23 13.15 6.52
N GLU A 34 -13.46 13.38 6.94
CA GLU A 34 -13.83 13.38 8.36
C GLU A 34 -14.08 11.94 8.85
N ASN A 35 -13.73 11.67 10.12
CA ASN A 35 -13.90 10.37 10.79
C ASN A 35 -13.13 9.19 10.15
N VAL A 36 -12.07 9.47 9.37
CA VAL A 36 -11.15 8.45 8.84
C VAL A 36 -9.76 8.66 9.46
N SER A 37 -9.09 7.59 9.88
CA SER A 37 -7.73 7.64 10.44
C SER A 37 -6.83 6.64 9.72
N VAL A 38 -5.63 7.09 9.34
CA VAL A 38 -4.59 6.26 8.73
C VAL A 38 -3.38 6.25 9.69
N PHE A 39 -2.95 5.07 10.12
CA PHE A 39 -1.86 4.93 11.10
C PHE A 39 -0.50 4.87 10.39
N SER A 40 0.33 5.91 10.54
CA SER A 40 1.71 5.93 10.07
C SER A 40 2.67 5.30 11.07
N SER A 41 3.31 4.18 10.72
CA SER A 41 4.49 3.63 11.39
C SER A 41 5.51 3.18 10.36
#